data_AF-W3XGP9-F1
#
_entry.id   AF-W3XGP9-F1
#
_cell.length_a   1.000
_cell.length_b   1.000
_cell.length_c   1.000
_cell.angle_alpha   90.00
_cell.angle_beta   90.00
_cell.angle_gamma   90.00
#
_symmetry.space_group_name_H-M   'P 1'
#
loop_
_entity.id
_entity.type
_entity.pdbx_description
1 polymer ?
#
loop_
_entity_poly.entity_id
_entity_poly.type
_entity_poly.pdbx_seq_one_letter_code
_entity_poly.pdbx_strand_id
1 'polypeptide(L)'
;MPRRIRRCSITKPCPGLPTTDAKVVVDPDGDLHLRVGTTECIGSDDGHGHRTATVFVCESKTLSRASTIWKSMLYGPWGESRGSSNPGQAEWIVELPDDKVEPMTTILNIIHSRFESLESLKSRDSIPRLYELTVLSDKYDLAKVLRPWAKSWLQPLRDQYASGWTLVRKTDYPWVLHKQLWIAWELGDQCLVENTLKEMVFNLKHWEFDGPQPPGLIGTRPFRPHCTLFPC
;
A
#
# COMPACT_ATOMS: atom_id res chain seq x y z
N MET A 1 39.94 -18.09 -13.26
CA MET A 1 38.96 -18.99 -12.61
C MET A 1 37.75 -18.16 -12.19
N PRO A 2 36.57 -18.35 -12.80
CA PRO A 2 35.39 -17.59 -12.40
C PRO A 2 34.83 -18.19 -11.10
N ARG A 3 34.57 -17.32 -10.12
CA ARG A 3 33.95 -17.67 -8.83
C ARG A 3 32.60 -18.33 -9.13
N ARG A 4 32.48 -19.62 -8.80
CA ARG A 4 31.20 -20.35 -8.80
C ARG A 4 30.22 -19.58 -7.93
N ILE A 5 29.22 -18.96 -8.56
CA ILE A 5 27.98 -18.58 -7.88
C ILE A 5 27.37 -19.90 -7.41
N ARG A 6 27.51 -20.18 -6.11
CA ARG A 6 26.80 -21.29 -5.48
C ARG A 6 25.32 -20.92 -5.54
N ARG A 7 24.59 -21.51 -6.50
CA ARG A 7 23.13 -21.57 -6.38
C ARG A 7 22.85 -22.29 -5.07
N CYS A 8 22.25 -21.60 -4.11
CA CYS A 8 21.70 -22.25 -2.93
C CYS A 8 20.70 -23.31 -3.39
N SER A 9 21.01 -24.56 -3.07
CA SER A 9 20.15 -25.71 -3.25
C SER A 9 18.85 -25.48 -2.48
N ILE A 10 17.71 -25.68 -3.15
CA ILE A 10 16.34 -25.46 -2.66
C ILE A 10 15.91 -26.36 -1.47
N THR A 11 16.80 -27.09 -0.79
CA THR A 11 16.37 -28.24 0.05
C THR A 11 16.73 -28.18 1.53
N LYS A 12 16.91 -27.00 2.14
CA LYS A 12 16.85 -26.89 3.61
C LYS A 12 15.86 -25.81 4.02
N PRO A 13 14.77 -26.14 4.75
CA PRO A 13 13.91 -25.12 5.33
C PRO A 13 14.75 -24.22 6.23
N CYS A 14 14.56 -22.91 6.12
CA CYS A 14 15.32 -21.96 6.93
C CYS A 14 15.03 -22.23 8.41
N PRO A 15 16.06 -22.51 9.23
CA PRO A 15 15.87 -22.88 10.64
C PRO A 15 15.29 -21.74 11.49
N GLY A 16 15.37 -20.49 11.01
CA GLY A 16 14.80 -19.31 11.67
C GLY A 16 13.40 -18.93 11.21
N LEU A 17 12.86 -19.59 10.18
CA LEU A 17 11.52 -19.27 9.68
C LEU A 17 10.46 -19.86 10.63
N PRO A 18 9.48 -19.07 11.08
CA PRO A 18 8.40 -19.57 11.93
C PRO A 18 7.67 -20.74 11.26
N THR A 19 7.47 -21.81 12.02
CA THR A 19 6.75 -23.01 11.55
C THR A 19 5.23 -22.84 11.58
N THR A 20 4.74 -21.82 12.28
CA THR A 20 3.32 -21.51 12.43
C THR A 20 3.07 -20.03 12.25
N ASP A 21 1.99 -19.71 11.57
CA ASP A 21 1.55 -18.33 11.38
C ASP A 21 1.08 -17.72 12.70
N ALA A 22 1.26 -16.42 12.86
CA ALA A 22 0.75 -15.71 14.03
C ALA A 22 -0.79 -15.74 14.01
N LYS A 23 -1.44 -15.95 15.17
CA LYS A 23 -2.91 -15.91 15.27
C LYS A 23 -3.35 -14.68 16.05
N VAL A 24 -4.25 -13.90 15.47
CA VAL A 24 -4.82 -12.69 16.09
C VAL A 24 -6.34 -12.85 16.16
N VAL A 25 -6.90 -12.81 17.37
CA VAL A 25 -8.34 -12.83 17.57
C VAL A 25 -8.86 -11.39 17.54
N VAL A 26 -9.45 -11.00 16.41
CA VAL A 26 -10.10 -9.69 16.26
C VAL A 26 -11.48 -9.71 16.92
N ASP A 27 -12.21 -10.82 16.70
CA ASP A 27 -13.54 -11.07 17.25
C ASP A 27 -13.58 -12.46 17.91
N PRO A 28 -13.90 -12.55 19.23
CA PRO A 28 -14.03 -13.82 19.92
C PRO A 28 -15.13 -14.74 19.38
N ASP A 29 -16.18 -14.16 18.79
CA ASP A 29 -17.31 -14.88 18.18
C ASP A 29 -17.10 -15.09 16.67
N GLY A 30 -15.88 -14.82 16.18
CA GLY A 30 -15.53 -14.89 14.76
C GLY A 30 -15.69 -16.28 14.15
N ASP A 31 -16.34 -16.32 12.99
CA ASP A 31 -16.62 -17.53 12.22
C ASP A 31 -15.74 -17.69 10.97
N LEU A 32 -14.84 -16.73 10.72
CA LEU A 32 -13.97 -16.65 9.56
C LEU A 32 -12.51 -16.47 10.00
N HIS A 33 -11.64 -17.24 9.35
CA HIS A 33 -10.18 -17.13 9.49
C HIS A 33 -9.59 -16.52 8.22
N LEU A 34 -8.92 -15.37 8.35
CA LEU A 34 -8.22 -14.72 7.24
C LEU A 34 -6.73 -14.92 7.38
N ARG A 35 -6.13 -15.70 6.49
CA ARG A 35 -4.69 -15.88 6.45
C ARG A 35 -4.08 -14.84 5.52
N VAL A 36 -3.42 -13.84 6.09
CA VAL A 36 -2.93 -12.67 5.37
C VAL A 36 -1.41 -12.67 5.29
N GLY A 37 -0.89 -12.40 4.09
CA GLY A 37 0.53 -12.36 3.77
C GLY A 37 1.16 -13.75 3.57
N THR A 38 2.48 -13.75 3.43
CA THR A 38 3.29 -14.96 3.24
C THR A 38 4.30 -15.14 4.36
N THR A 39 4.57 -16.40 4.70
CA THR A 39 5.65 -16.77 5.61
C THR A 39 6.87 -17.11 4.77
N GLU A 40 7.83 -16.19 4.71
CA GLU A 40 8.97 -16.27 3.81
C GLU A 40 10.23 -15.58 4.35
N CYS A 41 11.37 -15.97 3.77
CA CYS A 41 12.67 -15.36 4.04
C CYS A 41 12.81 -14.05 3.24
N ILE A 42 13.25 -12.98 3.91
CA ILE A 42 13.53 -11.68 3.31
C ILE A 42 15.03 -11.54 3.11
N GLY A 43 15.49 -11.88 1.91
CA GLY A 43 16.91 -11.89 1.54
C GLY A 43 17.49 -13.31 1.51
N SER A 44 18.74 -13.42 1.07
CA SER A 44 19.41 -14.70 0.81
C SER A 44 20.62 -14.97 1.72
N ASP A 45 20.94 -14.05 2.62
CA ASP A 45 22.18 -14.06 3.38
C ASP A 45 21.98 -14.71 4.76
N ASP A 46 23.07 -15.10 5.43
CA ASP A 46 23.04 -15.86 6.69
C ASP A 46 22.42 -15.10 7.89
N GLY A 47 22.02 -13.84 7.70
CA GLY A 47 21.27 -13.01 8.66
C GLY A 47 20.01 -12.36 8.06
N HIS A 48 19.39 -13.02 7.07
CA HIS A 48 18.18 -12.53 6.41
C HIS A 48 17.00 -12.36 7.39
N GLY A 49 16.09 -11.45 7.04
CA GLY A 49 14.87 -11.23 7.81
C GLY A 49 13.82 -12.30 7.55
N HIS A 50 12.78 -12.37 8.37
CA HIS A 50 11.63 -13.23 8.10
C HIS A 50 10.36 -12.39 8.07
N ARG A 51 9.48 -12.69 7.12
CA ARG A 51 8.09 -12.27 7.11
C ARG A 51 7.23 -13.45 7.54
N THR A 52 6.18 -13.19 8.29
CA THR A 52 5.23 -14.22 8.72
C THR A 52 3.84 -13.80 8.31
N ALA A 53 3.09 -14.76 7.76
CA ALA A 53 1.66 -14.61 7.58
C ALA A 53 0.96 -14.53 8.93
N THR A 54 -0.22 -13.92 8.95
CA THR A 54 -1.05 -13.80 10.15
C THR A 54 -2.45 -14.29 9.87
N VAL A 55 -2.96 -15.16 10.73
CA VAL A 55 -4.34 -15.64 10.72
C VAL A 55 -5.17 -14.77 11.65
N PHE A 56 -6.11 -14.02 11.09
CA PHE A 56 -7.07 -13.22 11.84
C PHE A 56 -8.38 -13.99 12.02
N VAL A 57 -8.88 -14.06 13.25
CA VAL A 57 -10.23 -14.58 13.55
C VAL A 57 -11.19 -13.41 13.64
N CYS A 58 -12.20 -13.38 12.78
CA CYS A 58 -13.14 -12.27 12.63
C CYS A 58 -14.55 -12.76 12.26
N GLU A 59 -15.54 -11.87 12.37
CA GLU A 59 -16.94 -12.17 12.04
C GLU A 59 -17.24 -11.82 10.57
N SER A 60 -17.48 -12.85 9.75
CA SER A 60 -17.74 -12.71 8.31
C SER A 60 -18.88 -11.74 7.96
N LYS A 61 -19.94 -11.73 8.77
CA LYS A 61 -21.09 -10.83 8.57
C LYS A 61 -20.70 -9.37 8.74
N THR A 62 -19.84 -9.05 9.70
CA THR A 62 -19.40 -7.68 9.94
C THR A 62 -18.52 -7.18 8.78
N LEU A 63 -17.64 -8.04 8.23
CA LEU A 63 -16.87 -7.72 7.02
C LEU A 63 -17.77 -7.50 5.79
N SER A 64 -18.76 -8.37 5.58
CA SER A 64 -19.69 -8.23 4.45
C SER A 64 -20.61 -7.00 4.54
N ARG A 65 -20.90 -6.50 5.75
CA ARG A 65 -21.60 -5.22 5.92
C ARG A 65 -20.68 -4.05 5.58
N ALA A 66 -19.41 -4.14 5.97
CA ALA A 66 -18.42 -3.10 5.72
C ALA A 66 -18.10 -2.96 4.23
N SER A 67 -18.03 -4.05 3.47
CA SER A 67 -17.62 -4.03 2.06
C SER A 67 -18.45 -4.93 1.15
N THR A 68 -18.78 -4.37 -0.02
CA THR A 68 -19.44 -5.12 -1.10
C THR A 68 -18.51 -6.18 -1.70
N ILE A 69 -17.21 -5.89 -1.81
CA ILE A 69 -16.17 -6.82 -2.27
C ILE A 69 -16.06 -8.01 -1.32
N TRP A 70 -15.98 -7.76 -0.01
CA TRP A 70 -15.94 -8.82 0.99
C TRP A 70 -17.22 -9.65 0.99
N LYS A 71 -18.40 -9.02 0.91
CA LYS A 71 -19.67 -9.73 0.79
C LYS A 71 -19.70 -10.66 -0.42
N SER A 72 -19.21 -10.16 -1.54
CA SER A 72 -19.08 -10.90 -2.79
C SER A 72 -18.15 -12.09 -2.57
N MET A 73 -16.90 -11.85 -2.17
CA MET A 73 -15.88 -12.88 -1.94
C MET A 73 -16.34 -14.00 -0.99
N LEU A 74 -16.97 -13.64 0.13
CA LEU A 74 -17.30 -14.59 1.20
C LEU A 74 -18.59 -15.39 0.97
N TYR A 75 -19.54 -14.86 0.19
CA TYR A 75 -20.86 -15.49 0.02
C TYR A 75 -21.29 -15.66 -1.43
N GLY A 76 -20.45 -15.26 -2.39
CA GLY A 76 -20.70 -15.49 -3.80
C GLY A 76 -20.22 -16.86 -4.28
N PRO A 77 -20.11 -17.05 -5.61
CA PRO A 77 -19.79 -18.35 -6.21
C PRO A 77 -18.29 -18.68 -6.21
N TRP A 78 -17.45 -17.95 -5.45
CA TRP A 78 -16.00 -18.10 -5.48
C TRP A 78 -15.49 -19.18 -4.52
N GLY A 79 -14.21 -19.56 -4.68
CA GLY A 79 -13.57 -20.61 -3.87
C GLY A 79 -13.42 -20.23 -2.40
N GLU A 80 -13.41 -18.94 -2.10
CA GLU A 80 -13.35 -18.34 -0.77
C GLU A 80 -14.70 -18.40 -0.03
N SER A 81 -15.77 -18.74 -0.74
CA SER A 81 -17.13 -18.79 -0.19
C SER A 81 -17.28 -19.87 0.86
N ARG A 82 -18.08 -19.60 1.88
CA ARG A 82 -18.32 -20.54 3.00
C ARG A 82 -18.77 -21.94 2.54
N GLY A 83 -19.49 -22.04 1.43
CA GLY A 83 -19.99 -23.31 0.88
C GLY A 83 -18.96 -24.08 0.04
N SER A 84 -17.82 -23.47 -0.26
CA SER A 84 -16.74 -24.06 -1.07
C SER A 84 -15.69 -24.79 -0.23
N SER A 85 -15.77 -24.72 1.11
CA SER A 85 -14.88 -25.47 1.99
C SER A 85 -15.12 -26.97 1.84
N ASN A 86 -14.04 -27.72 1.68
CA ASN A 86 -14.11 -29.16 1.47
C ASN A 86 -14.85 -29.85 2.63
N PRO A 87 -15.71 -30.85 2.36
CA PRO A 87 -16.34 -31.64 3.41
C PRO A 87 -15.25 -32.34 4.24
N GLY A 88 -14.97 -31.79 5.44
CA GLY A 88 -13.88 -32.20 6.31
C GLY A 88 -13.02 -31.05 6.86
N GLN A 89 -13.11 -29.84 6.27
CA GLN A 89 -12.44 -28.65 6.79
C GLN A 89 -13.31 -28.01 7.87
N ALA A 90 -12.89 -28.12 9.13
CA ALA A 90 -13.65 -27.61 10.27
C ALA A 90 -13.66 -26.07 10.35
N GLU A 91 -12.62 -25.41 9.83
CA GLU A 91 -12.44 -23.97 9.88
C GLU A 91 -12.58 -23.35 8.48
N TRP A 92 -13.39 -22.29 8.36
CA TRP A 92 -13.51 -21.51 7.13
C TRP A 92 -12.33 -20.54 7.03
N ILE A 93 -11.36 -20.90 6.18
CA ILE A 93 -10.12 -20.13 5.97
C ILE A 93 -10.15 -19.50 4.58
N VAL A 94 -9.85 -18.21 4.51
CA VAL A 94 -9.65 -17.46 3.26
C VAL A 94 -8.21 -16.97 3.19
N GLU A 95 -7.53 -17.32 2.10
CA GLU A 95 -6.11 -17.04 1.85
C GLU A 95 -5.93 -15.71 1.11
N LEU A 96 -5.15 -14.79 1.69
CA LEU A 96 -4.87 -13.46 1.16
C LEU A 96 -3.35 -13.20 1.12
N PRO A 97 -2.59 -13.94 0.30
CA PRO A 97 -1.11 -13.89 0.31
C PRO A 97 -0.54 -12.54 -0.16
N ASP A 98 -1.25 -11.85 -1.05
CA ASP A 98 -0.81 -10.56 -1.62
C ASP A 98 -1.08 -9.37 -0.70
N ASP A 99 -1.89 -9.58 0.35
CA ASP A 99 -2.24 -8.52 1.29
C ASP A 99 -1.21 -8.38 2.40
N LYS A 100 -1.02 -7.13 2.82
CA LYS A 100 -0.09 -6.79 3.90
C LYS A 100 -0.80 -6.91 5.24
N VAL A 101 -0.11 -7.53 6.20
CA VAL A 101 -0.61 -7.77 7.56
C VAL A 101 -0.96 -6.48 8.29
N GLU A 102 -0.12 -5.44 8.18
CA GLU A 102 -0.32 -4.18 8.91
C GLU A 102 -1.60 -3.43 8.51
N PRO A 103 -1.83 -3.04 7.24
CA PRO A 103 -3.05 -2.33 6.87
C PRO A 103 -4.30 -3.21 7.09
N MET A 104 -4.21 -4.53 6.92
CA MET A 104 -5.31 -5.44 7.23
C MET A 104 -5.66 -5.40 8.72
N THR A 105 -4.65 -5.40 9.61
CA THR A 105 -4.85 -5.27 11.05
C THR A 105 -5.64 -4.00 11.38
N THR A 106 -5.26 -2.87 10.77
CA THR A 106 -5.96 -1.59 10.97
C THR A 106 -7.40 -1.64 10.47
N ILE A 107 -7.64 -2.16 9.26
CA ILE A 107 -8.99 -2.28 8.70
C ILE A 107 -9.89 -3.17 9.57
N LEU A 108 -9.40 -4.34 9.97
CA LEU A 108 -10.17 -5.28 10.78
C LEU A 108 -10.49 -4.69 12.15
N ASN A 109 -9.53 -4.00 12.78
CA ASN A 109 -9.77 -3.28 14.02
C ASN A 109 -10.87 -2.21 13.84
N ILE A 110 -10.82 -1.41 12.78
CA ILE A 110 -11.86 -0.40 12.50
C ILE A 110 -13.24 -1.04 12.29
N ILE A 111 -13.32 -2.08 11.45
CA ILE A 111 -14.58 -2.80 11.15
C ILE A 111 -15.20 -3.40 12.41
N HIS A 112 -14.37 -3.91 13.32
CA HIS A 112 -14.79 -4.48 14.62
C HIS A 112 -14.85 -3.45 15.76
N SER A 113 -14.84 -2.15 15.45
CA SER A 113 -14.95 -1.06 16.43
C SER A 113 -13.86 -1.02 17.51
N ARG A 114 -12.64 -1.44 17.16
CA ARG A 114 -11.43 -1.39 17.98
C ARG A 114 -10.53 -0.27 17.46
N PHE A 115 -10.37 0.81 18.23
CA PHE A 115 -9.78 2.07 17.72
C PHE A 115 -8.47 2.49 18.42
N GLU A 116 -7.96 1.68 19.34
CA GLU A 116 -6.88 2.02 20.26
C GLU A 116 -5.56 2.40 19.56
N SER A 117 -5.35 1.97 18.31
CA SER A 117 -4.09 2.13 17.57
C SER A 117 -4.10 3.22 16.49
N LEU A 118 -5.21 3.94 16.30
CA LEU A 118 -5.39 4.88 15.18
C LEU A 118 -4.67 6.22 15.36
N GLU A 119 -4.25 6.56 16.58
CA GLU A 119 -3.47 7.78 16.88
C GLU A 119 -2.13 7.79 16.14
N SER A 120 -1.53 6.62 15.93
CA SER A 120 -0.24 6.45 15.22
C SER A 120 -0.28 6.87 13.74
N LEU A 121 -1.48 7.07 13.18
CA LEU A 121 -1.71 7.51 11.81
C LEU A 121 -1.85 9.03 11.68
N LYS A 122 -1.93 9.78 12.79
CA LYS A 122 -2.11 11.25 12.79
C LYS A 122 -0.81 12.05 12.68
N SER A 123 0.30 11.42 12.26
CA SER A 123 1.59 12.09 12.09
C SER A 123 2.05 12.06 10.64
N ARG A 124 2.93 12.99 10.24
CA ARG A 124 3.51 13.00 8.89
C ARG A 124 4.33 11.73 8.60
N ASP A 125 4.96 11.15 9.62
CA ASP A 125 5.74 9.92 9.50
C ASP A 125 4.85 8.70 9.20
N SER A 126 3.53 8.83 9.32
CA SER A 126 2.57 7.78 8.99
C SER A 126 2.25 7.66 7.50
N ILE A 127 2.70 8.59 6.63
CA ILE A 127 2.37 8.61 5.19
C ILE A 127 2.54 7.22 4.53
N PRO A 128 3.65 6.47 4.74
CA PRO A 128 3.78 5.15 4.15
C PRO A 128 2.68 4.17 4.60
N ARG A 129 2.34 4.16 5.90
CA ARG A 129 1.30 3.30 6.47
C ARG A 129 -0.09 3.71 6.00
N LEU A 130 -0.37 5.00 6.00
CA LEU A 130 -1.65 5.55 5.55
C LEU A 130 -1.86 5.31 4.03
N TYR A 131 -0.79 5.36 3.25
CA TYR A 131 -0.80 4.97 1.85
C TYR A 131 -1.15 3.49 1.67
N GLU A 132 -0.51 2.58 2.40
CA GLU A 132 -0.84 1.15 2.31
C GLU A 132 -2.26 0.84 2.77
N LEU A 133 -2.74 1.54 3.80
CA LEU A 133 -4.12 1.46 4.27
C LEU A 133 -5.13 1.93 3.21
N THR A 134 -4.83 3.02 2.51
CA THR A 134 -5.71 3.56 1.45
C THR A 134 -5.67 2.73 0.18
N VAL A 135 -4.54 2.10 -0.17
CA VAL A 135 -4.49 1.07 -1.23
C VAL A 135 -5.35 -0.14 -0.88
N LEU A 136 -5.28 -0.62 0.36
CA LEU A 136 -6.12 -1.72 0.82
C LEU A 136 -7.61 -1.33 0.82
N SER A 137 -7.90 -0.08 1.19
CA SER A 137 -9.25 0.48 1.19
C SER A 137 -9.88 0.47 -0.20
N ASP A 138 -9.16 0.94 -1.21
CA ASP A 138 -9.59 0.94 -2.61
C ASP A 138 -9.85 -0.50 -3.09
N LYS A 139 -8.90 -1.42 -2.85
CA LYS A 139 -9.01 -2.86 -3.21
C LYS A 139 -10.31 -3.50 -2.71
N TYR A 140 -10.73 -3.13 -1.50
CA TYR A 140 -11.85 -3.74 -0.81
C TYR A 140 -13.08 -2.84 -0.71
N ASP A 141 -13.18 -1.71 -1.40
CA ASP A 141 -14.32 -0.76 -1.30
C ASP A 141 -14.63 -0.35 0.16
N LEU A 142 -13.59 0.10 0.88
CA LEU A 142 -13.66 0.47 2.30
C LEU A 142 -13.46 1.97 2.56
N ALA A 143 -13.42 2.82 1.52
CA ALA A 143 -13.21 4.26 1.66
C ALA A 143 -14.21 4.88 2.67
N LYS A 144 -15.48 4.44 2.60
CA LYS A 144 -16.56 4.87 3.50
C LYS A 144 -16.30 4.56 4.98
N VAL A 145 -15.58 3.46 5.25
CA VAL A 145 -15.21 3.05 6.60
C VAL A 145 -14.13 3.97 7.16
N LEU A 146 -13.22 4.48 6.33
CA LEU A 146 -12.13 5.36 6.76
C LEU A 146 -12.55 6.83 6.98
N ARG A 147 -13.67 7.26 6.40
CA ARG A 147 -14.15 8.66 6.43
C ARG A 147 -14.15 9.34 7.81
N PRO A 148 -14.53 8.69 8.92
CA PRO A 148 -14.56 9.34 10.23
C PRO A 148 -13.19 9.92 10.65
N TRP A 149 -12.09 9.31 10.20
CA TRP A 149 -10.73 9.74 10.56
C TRP A 149 -10.05 10.59 9.50
N ALA A 150 -10.57 10.63 8.28
CA ALA A 150 -9.95 11.31 7.14
C ALA A 150 -9.47 12.73 7.47
N LYS A 151 -10.32 13.57 8.07
CA LYS A 151 -9.93 14.94 8.47
C LYS A 151 -8.71 14.96 9.39
N SER A 152 -8.68 14.08 10.39
CA SER A 152 -7.59 14.04 11.37
C SER A 152 -6.29 13.49 10.80
N TRP A 153 -6.36 12.48 9.94
CA TRP A 153 -5.18 11.88 9.29
C TRP A 153 -4.58 12.79 8.22
N LEU A 154 -5.40 13.61 7.57
CA LEU A 154 -4.97 14.54 6.53
C LEU A 154 -4.46 15.88 7.08
N GLN A 155 -4.77 16.22 8.34
CA GLN A 155 -4.38 17.50 8.94
C GLN A 155 -2.87 17.77 8.85
N PRO A 156 -1.96 16.83 9.20
CA PRO A 156 -0.52 17.05 9.07
C PRO A 156 -0.07 17.31 7.64
N LEU A 157 -0.78 16.75 6.64
CA LEU A 157 -0.49 16.97 5.23
C LEU A 157 -0.95 18.35 4.76
N ARG A 158 -2.08 18.83 5.27
CA ARG A 158 -2.58 20.18 5.00
C ARG A 158 -1.67 21.25 5.61
N ASP A 159 -1.21 21.04 6.84
CA ASP A 159 -0.33 21.98 7.55
C ASP A 159 1.02 22.17 6.82
N GLN A 160 1.47 21.16 6.08
CA GLN A 160 2.65 21.28 5.20
C GLN A 160 2.49 22.37 4.15
N TYR A 161 1.31 22.47 3.51
CA TYR A 161 1.04 23.49 2.49
C TYR A 161 0.80 24.87 3.11
N ALA A 162 0.17 24.94 4.29
CA ALA A 162 -0.10 26.20 4.99
C ALA A 162 1.18 26.89 5.51
N SER A 163 2.17 26.10 5.92
CA SER A 163 3.45 26.61 6.46
C SER A 163 4.45 27.07 5.39
N GLY A 164 4.11 26.94 4.10
CA GLY A 164 5.03 27.24 3.00
C GLY A 164 6.26 26.31 2.98
N TRP A 165 6.22 25.21 3.73
CA TRP A 165 7.38 24.38 3.96
C TRP A 165 7.48 23.24 2.93
N THR A 166 8.42 23.36 2.00
CA THR A 166 8.91 22.27 1.15
C THR A 166 10.06 21.49 1.84
N LEU A 167 9.71 20.60 2.78
CA LEU A 167 10.66 19.88 3.67
C LEU A 167 11.11 18.52 3.11
N VAL A 168 10.77 18.17 1.88
CA VAL A 168 11.24 16.90 1.31
C VAL A 168 12.61 17.17 0.70
N ARG A 169 13.64 16.41 1.12
CA ARG A 169 14.92 16.41 0.40
C ARG A 169 14.61 16.16 -1.09
N LYS A 170 15.19 16.95 -2.01
CA LYS A 170 14.90 16.87 -3.47
C LYS A 170 14.88 15.43 -4.02
N THR A 171 15.56 14.49 -3.40
CA THR A 171 15.67 13.07 -3.78
C THR A 171 14.44 12.22 -3.45
N ASP A 172 13.69 12.50 -2.38
CA ASP A 172 12.50 11.71 -1.97
C ASP A 172 11.19 12.31 -2.49
N TYR A 173 11.30 13.46 -3.18
CA TYR A 173 10.21 14.34 -3.59
C TYR A 173 9.12 13.64 -4.42
N PRO A 174 9.45 12.88 -5.49
CA PRO A 174 8.41 12.26 -6.31
C PRO A 174 7.65 11.15 -5.57
N TRP A 175 8.35 10.39 -4.72
CA TRP A 175 7.75 9.26 -4.02
C TRP A 175 6.83 9.70 -2.87
N VAL A 176 7.15 10.80 -2.18
CA VAL A 176 6.28 11.30 -1.11
C VAL A 176 5.01 11.92 -1.69
N LEU A 177 5.13 12.71 -2.77
CA LEU A 177 3.98 13.36 -3.38
C LEU A 177 2.99 12.34 -3.97
N HIS A 178 3.43 11.24 -4.60
CA HIS A 178 2.48 10.24 -5.12
C HIS A 178 1.64 9.62 -4.01
N LYS A 179 2.25 9.34 -2.84
CA LYS A 179 1.53 8.76 -1.70
C LYS A 179 0.52 9.76 -1.16
N GLN A 180 0.92 11.02 -1.00
CA GLN A 180 0.03 12.09 -0.55
C GLN A 180 -1.16 12.27 -1.49
N LEU A 181 -0.90 12.26 -2.80
CA LEU A 181 -1.95 12.39 -3.82
C LEU A 181 -2.93 11.22 -3.73
N TRP A 182 -2.44 9.98 -3.67
CA TRP A 182 -3.27 8.79 -3.53
C TRP A 182 -4.13 8.82 -2.26
N ILE A 183 -3.51 9.14 -1.12
CA ILE A 183 -4.22 9.25 0.16
C ILE A 183 -5.33 10.31 0.06
N ALA A 184 -5.01 11.49 -0.49
CA ALA A 184 -5.96 12.58 -0.65
C ALA A 184 -7.13 12.22 -1.57
N TRP A 185 -6.83 11.50 -2.66
CA TRP A 185 -7.83 11.00 -3.60
C TRP A 185 -8.78 10.01 -2.94
N GLU A 186 -8.25 8.95 -2.32
CA GLU A 186 -9.05 7.90 -1.69
C GLU A 186 -9.91 8.43 -0.53
N LEU A 187 -9.37 9.38 0.25
CA LEU A 187 -10.08 9.99 1.37
C LEU A 187 -10.97 11.18 0.97
N GLY A 188 -10.98 11.58 -0.30
CA GLY A 188 -11.88 12.61 -0.85
C GLY A 188 -11.52 14.06 -0.48
N ASP A 189 -10.25 14.38 -0.28
CA ASP A 189 -9.78 15.74 0.03
C ASP A 189 -9.32 16.48 -1.24
N GLN A 190 -10.28 17.17 -1.87
CA GLN A 190 -10.03 17.92 -3.10
C GLN A 190 -8.94 18.98 -2.96
N CYS A 191 -8.89 19.72 -1.84
CA CYS A 191 -7.91 20.79 -1.64
C CYS A 191 -6.49 20.21 -1.60
N LEU A 192 -6.31 19.09 -0.89
CA LEU A 192 -5.03 18.41 -0.81
C LEU A 192 -4.62 17.78 -2.15
N VAL A 193 -5.58 17.25 -2.92
CA VAL A 193 -5.34 16.77 -4.30
C VAL A 193 -4.82 17.91 -5.18
N GLU A 194 -5.52 19.04 -5.22
CA GLU A 194 -5.15 20.19 -6.05
C GLU A 194 -3.76 20.73 -5.70
N ASN A 195 -3.47 20.87 -4.40
CA ASN A 195 -2.17 21.37 -3.94
C ASN A 195 -1.04 20.38 -4.26
N THR A 196 -1.26 19.08 -4.06
CA THR A 196 -0.26 18.06 -4.36
C THR A 196 0.02 17.96 -5.85
N LEU A 197 -1.01 18.05 -6.70
CA LEU A 197 -0.85 18.08 -8.15
C LEU A 197 -0.09 19.31 -8.63
N LYS A 198 -0.40 20.51 -8.10
CA LYS A 198 0.34 21.73 -8.40
C LYS A 198 1.83 21.55 -8.07
N GLU A 199 2.13 21.05 -6.88
CA GLU A 199 3.52 20.78 -6.48
C GLU A 199 4.20 19.77 -7.40
N MET A 200 3.55 18.66 -7.75
CA MET A 200 4.10 17.72 -8.70
C MET A 200 4.46 18.42 -10.02
N VAL A 201 3.50 19.14 -10.63
CA VAL A 201 3.68 19.81 -11.92
C VAL A 201 4.76 20.90 -11.88
N PHE A 202 4.80 21.72 -10.83
CA PHE A 202 5.83 22.75 -10.69
C PHE A 202 7.23 22.16 -10.52
N ASN A 203 7.35 21.01 -9.85
CA ASN A 203 8.62 20.33 -9.61
C ASN A 203 9.05 19.38 -10.75
N LEU A 204 8.21 19.15 -11.77
CA LEU A 204 8.60 18.42 -12.99
C LEU A 204 9.77 19.10 -13.74
N LYS A 205 10.02 20.40 -13.50
CA LYS A 205 11.07 21.19 -14.17
C LYS A 205 12.51 20.85 -13.77
N HIS A 206 12.75 19.88 -12.88
CA HIS A 206 14.10 19.42 -12.54
C HIS A 206 14.42 18.02 -13.06
N TRP A 207 13.51 17.39 -13.81
CA TRP A 207 13.83 16.20 -14.60
C TRP A 207 14.32 16.65 -15.98
N GLU A 208 15.56 17.15 -16.03
CA GLU A 208 16.29 17.21 -17.30
C GLU A 208 16.52 15.77 -17.75
N PHE A 209 15.80 15.35 -18.78
CA PHE A 209 16.02 14.08 -19.43
C PHE A 209 17.33 14.20 -20.23
N ASP A 210 18.46 13.88 -19.59
CA ASP A 210 19.78 13.79 -20.24
C ASP A 210 19.91 12.55 -21.17
N GLY A 211 18.84 11.75 -21.29
CA GLY A 211 18.76 10.65 -22.24
C GLY A 211 18.41 11.14 -23.66
N PRO A 212 18.78 10.37 -24.70
CA PRO A 212 18.31 10.66 -26.05
C PRO A 212 16.77 10.67 -26.05
N GLN A 213 16.17 11.78 -26.51
CA GLN A 213 14.72 11.89 -26.62
C GLN A 213 14.18 10.67 -27.38
N PRO A 214 13.15 9.98 -26.86
CA PRO A 214 12.55 8.87 -27.58
C PRO A 214 12.03 9.37 -28.93
N PRO A 215 12.32 8.66 -30.03
CA PRO A 215 11.87 9.06 -31.35
C PRO A 215 10.33 8.95 -31.39
N GLY A 216 9.63 10.08 -31.30
CA GLY A 216 8.17 10.09 -31.39
C GLY A 216 7.43 11.25 -30.71
N LEU A 217 8.09 12.13 -29.94
CA LEU A 217 7.42 13.32 -29.40
C LEU A 217 7.23 14.38 -30.50
N ILE A 218 6.04 14.38 -31.11
CA ILE A 218 5.61 15.40 -32.07
C ILE A 218 5.16 16.63 -31.27
N GLY A 219 6.10 17.52 -30.95
CA GLY A 219 5.84 18.72 -30.16
C GLY A 219 6.95 19.75 -30.28
N THR A 220 6.90 20.52 -31.37
CA THR A 220 7.54 21.83 -31.58
C THR A 220 9.05 21.94 -31.36
N ARG A 221 9.79 21.97 -32.48
CA ARG A 221 11.17 22.49 -32.54
C ARG A 221 11.20 23.92 -31.95
N PRO A 222 12.15 24.27 -31.06
CA PRO A 222 12.43 25.67 -30.81
C PRO A 222 13.03 26.28 -32.09
N PHE A 223 12.37 27.32 -32.60
CA PHE A 223 12.92 28.26 -33.58
C PHE A 223 14.27 28.75 -33.05
N ARG A 224 15.39 28.30 -33.64
CA ARG A 224 16.67 28.99 -33.50
C ARG A 224 16.73 30.05 -34.60
N PRO A 225 16.75 31.37 -34.30
CA PRO A 225 17.24 32.31 -35.28
C PRO A 225 18.73 31.99 -35.49
N HIS A 226 19.05 31.58 -36.72
CA HIS A 226 20.39 31.29 -37.18
C HIS A 226 21.27 32.55 -37.03
N CYS A 227 22.20 32.54 -36.07
CA CYS A 227 23.48 33.23 -36.27
C CYS A 227 24.21 32.47 -37.39
N THR A 228 24.21 33.04 -38.59
CA THR A 228 25.18 32.66 -39.63
C THR A 228 26.30 33.69 -39.61
N LEU A 229 27.50 33.17 -39.47
CA LEU A 229 28.77 33.88 -39.53
C LEU A 229 29.23 33.98 -41.00
N PHE A 230 29.61 35.22 -41.39
CA PHE A 230 30.60 35.64 -42.41
C PHE A 230 30.27 35.47 -43.92
N PRO A 231 30.85 36.26 -44.87
CA PRO A 231 32.15 36.97 -44.81
C PRO A 231 32.27 38.38 -45.50
N CYS A 232 33.50 38.92 -45.43
CA CYS A 232 34.08 40.19 -45.94
C CYS A 232 33.93 41.43 -45.06
#